data_AF-A0A9J6GMA8-F1
#
_entry.id   AF-A0A9J6GMA8-F1
#
_cell.length_a   1.000
_cell.length_b   1.000
_cell.length_c   1.000
_cell.angle_alpha   90.00
_cell.angle_beta   90.00
_cell.angle_gamma   90.00
#
_symmetry.space_group_name_H-M   'P 1'
#
loop_
_entity.id
_entity.type
_entity.pdbx_description
1 polymer ?
#
loop_
_entity_poly.entity_id
_entity_poly.type
_entity_poly.pdbx_seq_one_letter_code
_entity_poly.pdbx_strand_id
1 'polypeptide(L)'
;METKSATQRKFDLLEVDLAHSEEESGTDFVLVDFAMLKDLFAHVRCGKCGLAAPDLRKPDRQYGLAVKLEVTCSVCEHRVERFSSPRTEGSGNITLFEVNMRALKSIQSMGKGVTALSDFCAGMNLSHRGLHHKTFQAHLRKVVQVCEDTAAASEADSVRAIKDLYTWSAAKQHR
;
A
#
# COMPACT_ATOMS: atom_id res chain seq x y z
N MET A 1 2.69 34.31 17.65
CA MET A 1 3.27 33.09 18.25
C MET A 1 2.54 31.91 17.60
N GLU A 2 3.11 31.35 16.54
CA GLU A 2 2.43 30.31 15.74
C GLU A 2 2.36 28.99 16.51
N THR A 3 1.15 28.50 16.73
CA THR A 3 0.89 27.20 17.35
C THR A 3 1.21 26.08 16.36
N LYS A 4 2.43 25.54 16.44
CA LYS A 4 2.79 24.31 15.73
C LYS A 4 1.94 23.13 16.23
N SER A 5 1.39 22.34 15.30
CA SER A 5 0.63 21.13 15.63
C SER A 5 1.51 20.12 16.39
N ALA A 6 0.90 19.21 17.16
CA ALA A 6 1.64 18.14 17.85
C ALA A 6 2.43 17.27 16.86
N THR A 7 1.88 17.07 15.65
CA THR A 7 2.52 16.35 14.55
C THR A 7 3.79 17.07 14.08
N GLN A 8 3.73 18.39 13.88
CA GLN A 8 4.87 19.19 13.44
C GLN A 8 5.99 19.18 14.48
N ARG A 9 5.66 19.29 15.77
CA ARG A 9 6.65 19.22 16.85
C ARG A 9 7.36 17.85 16.90
N LYS A 10 6.63 16.77 16.61
CA LYS A 10 7.21 15.42 16.58
C LYS A 10 8.14 15.23 15.37
N PHE A 11 7.81 15.82 14.22
CA PHE A 11 8.68 15.80 13.04
C PHE A 11 9.95 16.61 13.23
N ASP A 12 9.83 17.82 13.79
CA ASP A 12 10.99 18.67 14.11
C ASP A 12 11.96 17.95 15.06
N LEU A 13 11.43 17.18 16.03
CA LEU A 13 12.22 16.46 17.03
C LEU A 13 12.93 15.20 16.48
N LEU A 14 12.41 14.65 15.38
CA LEU A 14 12.93 13.45 14.73
C LEU A 14 13.74 13.77 13.46
N GLU A 15 13.99 15.06 13.18
CA GLU A 15 14.65 15.54 11.95
C GLU A 15 14.04 14.93 10.67
N VAL A 16 12.71 14.73 10.69
CA VAL A 16 12.00 14.19 9.52
C VAL A 16 11.83 15.32 8.52
N ASP A 17 12.71 15.35 7.53
CA ASP A 17 12.62 16.27 6.40
C ASP A 17 11.56 15.77 5.40
N LEU A 18 10.41 16.43 5.39
CA LEU A 18 9.36 16.18 4.38
C LEU A 18 9.77 16.68 2.98
N ALA A 19 10.85 17.46 2.85
CA ALA A 19 11.32 17.98 1.58
C ALA A 19 12.10 16.94 0.74
N HIS A 20 12.37 15.75 1.27
CA HIS A 20 13.19 14.70 0.62
C HIS A 20 12.46 13.36 0.40
N SER A 21 11.15 13.34 0.11
CA SER A 21 10.44 12.10 -0.22
C SER A 21 9.79 12.05 -1.61
N GLU A 22 10.23 12.88 -2.55
CA GLU A 22 9.78 12.78 -3.96
C GLU A 22 10.61 11.78 -4.79
N GLU A 23 11.74 11.31 -4.27
CA GLU A 23 12.51 10.24 -4.91
C GLU A 23 12.01 8.87 -4.39
N GLU A 24 11.23 8.18 -5.23
CA GLU A 24 10.53 6.89 -5.01
C GLU A 24 9.21 6.91 -4.20
N SER A 25 8.35 7.92 -4.36
CA SER A 25 6.95 7.71 -4.01
C SER A 25 6.39 6.63 -4.95
N GLY A 26 6.11 5.43 -4.41
CA GLY A 26 5.47 4.33 -5.15
C GLY A 26 4.11 4.72 -5.75
N THR A 27 3.32 3.75 -6.21
CA THR A 27 2.04 4.06 -6.87
C THR A 27 1.13 4.93 -5.98
N ASP A 28 0.59 6.01 -6.54
CA ASP A 28 -0.39 6.87 -5.85
C ASP A 28 -1.76 6.19 -5.82
N PHE A 29 -2.42 6.25 -4.67
CA PHE A 29 -3.74 5.66 -4.46
C PHE A 29 -4.76 6.74 -4.09
N VAL A 30 -5.85 6.82 -4.87
CA VAL A 30 -6.97 7.74 -4.65
C VAL A 30 -8.25 6.91 -4.49
N LEU A 31 -9.12 7.35 -3.58
CA LEU A 31 -10.48 6.80 -3.45
C LEU A 31 -11.39 7.47 -4.47
N VAL A 32 -12.01 6.66 -5.33
CA VAL A 32 -12.88 7.13 -6.41
C VAL A 32 -14.22 6.41 -6.32
N ASP A 33 -15.31 7.17 -6.35
CA ASP A 33 -16.66 6.60 -6.48
C ASP A 33 -16.80 5.95 -7.86
N PHE A 34 -17.22 4.69 -7.87
CA PHE A 34 -17.35 3.90 -9.09
C PHE A 34 -18.43 4.44 -10.02
N ALA A 35 -19.51 5.04 -9.48
CA ALA A 35 -20.54 5.66 -10.31
C ALA A 35 -19.98 6.86 -11.09
N MET A 36 -19.27 7.75 -10.40
CA MET A 36 -18.59 8.89 -11.02
C MET A 36 -17.55 8.43 -12.06
N LEU A 37 -16.75 7.40 -11.76
CA LEU A 37 -15.80 6.85 -12.72
C LEU A 37 -16.51 6.30 -13.98
N LYS A 38 -17.67 5.65 -13.81
CA LYS A 38 -18.49 5.18 -14.93
C LYS A 38 -19.02 6.35 -15.77
N ASP A 39 -19.43 7.44 -15.14
CA ASP A 39 -19.89 8.65 -15.84
C ASP A 39 -18.75 9.29 -16.65
N LEU A 40 -17.52 9.30 -16.14
CA LEU A 40 -16.35 9.75 -16.90
C LEU A 40 -16.15 8.89 -18.17
N PHE A 41 -16.35 7.57 -18.06
CA PHE A 41 -16.23 6.66 -19.20
C PHE A 41 -17.34 6.87 -20.25
N ALA A 42 -18.48 7.46 -19.90
CA ALA A 42 -19.52 7.82 -20.86
C ALA A 42 -19.08 8.93 -21.83
N HIS A 43 -18.06 9.71 -21.47
CA HIS A 43 -17.55 10.84 -22.27
C HIS A 43 -16.33 10.48 -23.13
N VAL A 44 -15.78 9.27 -22.99
CA VAL A 44 -14.62 8.83 -23.78
C VAL A 44 -15.05 7.92 -24.93
N ARG A 45 -14.24 7.85 -25.99
CA ARG A 45 -14.47 6.93 -27.11
C ARG A 45 -13.64 5.66 -26.93
N CYS A 46 -14.12 4.54 -27.47
CA CYS A 46 -13.40 3.29 -27.46
C CYS A 46 -11.99 3.45 -28.07
N GLY A 47 -10.95 3.09 -27.33
CA GLY A 47 -9.57 3.21 -27.79
C GLY A 47 -9.19 2.31 -28.98
N LYS A 48 -10.03 1.33 -29.33
CA LYS A 48 -9.78 0.43 -30.48
C LYS A 48 -10.50 0.87 -31.76
N CYS A 49 -11.80 1.19 -31.69
CA CYS A 49 -12.59 1.56 -32.88
C CYS A 49 -13.00 3.04 -32.94
N GLY A 50 -12.93 3.79 -31.84
CA GLY A 50 -13.27 5.21 -31.80
C GLY A 50 -14.76 5.56 -31.90
N LEU A 51 -15.66 4.58 -31.91
CA LEU A 51 -17.08 4.79 -32.25
C LEU A 51 -18.02 4.98 -31.05
N ALA A 52 -17.90 4.15 -30.02
CA ALA A 52 -18.81 4.16 -28.87
C ALA A 52 -18.07 4.39 -27.55
N ALA A 53 -18.79 4.93 -26.57
CA ALA A 53 -18.32 4.97 -25.20
C ALA A 53 -18.23 3.55 -24.63
N PRO A 54 -17.09 3.15 -24.05
CA PRO A 54 -16.96 1.83 -23.46
C PRO A 54 -17.71 1.75 -22.12
N ASP A 55 -18.38 0.62 -21.88
CA ASP A 55 -18.99 0.31 -20.59
C ASP A 55 -17.93 -0.16 -19.60
N LEU A 56 -17.92 0.45 -18.41
CA LEU A 56 -17.07 0.07 -17.29
C LEU A 56 -17.86 -0.78 -16.29
N ARG A 57 -17.35 -1.98 -15.99
CA ARG A 57 -17.96 -2.95 -15.09
C ARG A 57 -16.99 -3.34 -13.98
N LYS A 58 -17.58 -3.60 -12.80
CA LYS A 58 -16.92 -4.15 -11.63
C LYS A 58 -17.62 -5.48 -11.29
N PRO A 59 -17.03 -6.64 -11.62
CA PRO A 59 -17.59 -7.93 -11.23
C PRO A 59 -17.67 -8.08 -9.71
N ASP A 60 -18.59 -8.94 -9.24
CA ASP A 60 -18.85 -9.14 -7.80
C ASP A 60 -17.65 -9.73 -7.04
N ARG A 61 -16.75 -10.42 -7.75
CA ARG A 61 -15.59 -11.06 -7.13
C ARG A 61 -14.55 -10.02 -6.72
N GLN A 62 -14.35 -9.89 -5.41
CA GLN A 62 -13.35 -9.02 -4.79
C GLN A 62 -12.21 -9.84 -4.18
N TYR A 63 -11.01 -9.27 -4.14
CA TYR A 63 -9.80 -9.87 -3.56
C TYR A 63 -9.28 -8.98 -2.43
N GLY A 64 -10.04 -8.91 -1.34
CA GLY A 64 -9.85 -7.88 -0.32
C GLY A 64 -10.38 -6.54 -0.84
N LEU A 65 -9.51 -5.53 -0.84
CA LEU A 65 -9.80 -4.19 -1.41
C LEU A 65 -9.51 -4.10 -2.90
N ALA A 66 -8.76 -5.05 -3.46
CA ALA A 66 -8.51 -5.10 -4.89
C ALA A 66 -9.72 -5.69 -5.63
N VAL A 67 -10.16 -4.99 -6.67
CA VAL A 67 -11.28 -5.41 -7.51
C VAL A 67 -10.82 -5.54 -8.95
N LYS A 68 -11.43 -6.46 -9.70
CA LYS A 68 -11.22 -6.57 -11.14
C LYS A 68 -12.11 -5.53 -11.81
N LEU A 69 -11.56 -4.76 -12.74
CA LEU A 69 -12.27 -3.81 -13.57
C LEU A 69 -12.28 -4.33 -15.00
N GLU A 70 -13.43 -4.21 -15.65
CA GLU A 70 -13.62 -4.66 -17.02
C GLU A 70 -14.18 -3.52 -17.87
N VAL A 71 -13.53 -3.26 -18.99
CA VAL A 71 -13.93 -2.24 -19.96
C VAL A 71 -14.35 -2.95 -21.24
N THR A 72 -15.57 -2.72 -21.70
CA THR A 72 -16.14 -3.39 -22.89
C THR A 72 -16.73 -2.39 -23.88
N CYS A 73 -16.42 -2.54 -25.16
CA CYS A 73 -17.05 -1.77 -26.23
C CYS A 73 -18.26 -2.51 -26.81
N SER A 74 -19.40 -1.83 -26.94
CA SER A 74 -20.63 -2.38 -27.54
C SER A 74 -20.57 -2.56 -29.06
N VAL A 75 -19.63 -1.92 -29.76
CA VAL A 75 -19.55 -1.92 -31.23
C VAL A 75 -18.53 -2.91 -31.76
N CYS A 76 -17.31 -2.92 -31.22
CA CYS A 76 -16.23 -3.79 -31.69
C CYS A 76 -15.91 -4.94 -30.73
N GLU A 77 -16.72 -5.11 -29.68
CA GLU A 77 -16.60 -6.17 -28.66
C GLU A 77 -15.24 -6.24 -27.97
N HIS A 78 -14.43 -5.18 -28.09
CA HIS A 78 -13.14 -5.14 -27.44
C HIS A 78 -13.32 -5.12 -25.92
N ARG A 79 -12.60 -6.03 -25.24
CA ARG A 79 -12.64 -6.21 -23.80
C ARG A 79 -11.23 -6.12 -23.21
N VAL A 80 -11.09 -5.31 -22.17
CA VAL A 80 -9.85 -5.19 -21.39
C VAL A 80 -10.16 -5.38 -19.92
N GLU A 81 -9.30 -6.13 -19.24
CA GLU A 81 -9.44 -6.42 -17.82
C GLU A 81 -8.17 -6.05 -17.06
N ARG A 82 -8.33 -5.36 -15.93
CA ARG A 82 -7.23 -4.96 -15.03
C ARG A 82 -7.68 -5.01 -13.57
N PHE A 83 -6.76 -5.26 -12.66
CA PHE A 83 -7.03 -5.09 -11.23
C PHE A 83 -6.87 -3.62 -10.83
N SER A 84 -7.65 -3.16 -9.85
CA SER A 84 -7.61 -1.79 -9.31
C SER A 84 -6.35 -1.48 -8.50
N SER A 85 -5.47 -2.46 -8.30
CA SER A 85 -4.19 -2.33 -7.61
C SER A 85 -3.20 -3.29 -8.27
N PRO A 86 -1.91 -2.91 -8.38
CA PRO A 86 -0.87 -3.83 -8.78
C PRO A 86 -0.69 -4.93 -7.73
N ARG A 87 -0.10 -6.04 -8.18
CA ARG A 87 0.35 -7.11 -7.29
C ARG A 87 1.73 -6.75 -6.74
N THR A 88 1.97 -7.02 -5.47
CA THR A 88 3.29 -6.88 -4.86
C THR A 88 4.22 -7.95 -5.40
N GLU A 89 5.41 -7.60 -5.86
CA GLU A 89 6.41 -8.57 -6.32
C GLU A 89 6.78 -9.55 -5.18
N GLY A 90 6.88 -10.85 -5.49
CA GLY A 90 7.26 -11.86 -4.49
C GLY A 90 6.94 -13.31 -4.89
N SER A 91 7.84 -14.23 -4.52
CA SER A 91 7.85 -15.68 -4.81
C SER A 91 6.81 -16.51 -4.05
N GLY A 92 5.72 -15.90 -3.58
CA GLY A 92 4.65 -16.61 -2.87
C GLY A 92 3.60 -17.22 -3.80
N ASN A 93 3.04 -18.38 -3.44
CA ASN A 93 1.92 -19.04 -4.16
C ASN A 93 0.66 -18.17 -4.32
N ILE A 94 0.54 -17.07 -3.57
CA ILE A 94 -0.52 -16.08 -3.70
C ILE A 94 0.13 -14.69 -3.68
N THR A 95 0.22 -14.07 -4.86
CA THR A 95 0.74 -12.71 -5.00
C THR A 95 -0.26 -11.72 -4.40
N LEU A 96 0.19 -10.88 -3.47
CA LEU A 96 -0.69 -9.94 -2.76
C LEU A 96 -0.96 -8.72 -3.61
N PHE A 97 -2.04 -7.99 -3.30
CA PHE A 97 -2.29 -6.68 -3.91
C PHE A 97 -1.74 -5.58 -2.99
N GLU A 98 -1.11 -4.58 -3.58
CA GLU A 98 -0.48 -3.51 -2.83
C GLU A 98 -1.47 -2.75 -1.93
N VAL A 99 -2.69 -2.48 -2.43
CA VAL A 99 -3.76 -1.85 -1.64
C VAL A 99 -4.10 -2.63 -0.37
N ASN A 100 -4.04 -3.97 -0.41
CA ASN A 100 -4.31 -4.81 0.75
C ASN A 100 -3.19 -4.70 1.78
N MET A 101 -1.92 -4.63 1.32
CA MET A 101 -0.77 -4.46 2.21
C MET A 101 -0.74 -3.07 2.84
N ARG A 102 -1.11 -2.04 2.08
CA ARG A 102 -1.25 -0.67 2.60
C ARG A 102 -2.33 -0.62 3.67
N ALA A 103 -3.53 -1.13 3.40
CA ALA A 103 -4.61 -1.16 4.38
C ALA A 103 -4.25 -1.94 5.66
N LEU A 104 -3.56 -3.07 5.53
CA LEU A 104 -3.03 -3.82 6.67
C LEU A 104 -2.04 -2.97 7.50
N LYS A 105 -1.02 -2.40 6.85
CA LYS A 105 0.00 -1.58 7.51
C LYS A 105 -0.61 -0.35 8.19
N SER A 106 -1.55 0.33 7.54
CA SER A 106 -2.24 1.49 8.11
C SER A 106 -3.06 1.14 9.36
N ILE A 107 -3.80 0.02 9.34
CA ILE A 107 -4.58 -0.40 10.50
C ILE A 107 -3.67 -0.85 11.65
N GLN A 108 -2.58 -1.54 11.33
CA GLN A 108 -1.57 -1.94 12.31
C GLN A 108 -0.88 -0.73 12.95
N SER A 109 -0.49 0.29 12.17
CA SER A 109 0.17 1.49 12.70
C SER A 109 -0.74 2.30 13.63
N MET A 110 -2.06 2.16 13.50
CA MET A 110 -3.05 2.72 14.42
C MET A 110 -3.28 1.88 15.68
N GLY A 111 -2.58 0.75 15.85
CA GLY A 111 -2.79 -0.19 16.94
C GLY A 111 -4.15 -0.90 16.87
N LYS A 112 -4.72 -1.03 15.67
CA LYS A 112 -6.02 -1.65 15.44
C LYS A 112 -5.88 -2.98 14.72
N GLY A 113 -6.91 -3.82 14.84
CA GLY A 113 -6.97 -5.15 14.23
C GLY A 113 -7.93 -5.22 13.04
N VAL A 114 -8.12 -6.43 12.52
CA VAL A 114 -8.97 -6.73 11.36
C VAL A 114 -10.41 -6.19 11.50
N THR A 115 -10.98 -6.18 12.71
CA THR A 115 -12.34 -5.67 12.94
C THR A 115 -12.46 -4.20 12.56
N ALA A 116 -11.51 -3.37 13.01
CA ALA A 116 -11.52 -1.94 12.69
C ALA A 116 -11.34 -1.69 11.18
N LEU A 117 -10.56 -2.54 10.50
CA LEU A 117 -10.47 -2.48 9.03
C LEU A 117 -11.80 -2.80 8.37
N SER A 118 -12.48 -3.86 8.80
CA SER A 118 -13.79 -4.23 8.28
C SER A 118 -14.84 -3.14 8.53
N ASP A 119 -14.85 -2.54 9.73
CA ASP A 119 -15.75 -1.44 10.08
C ASP A 119 -15.49 -0.21 9.21
N PHE A 120 -14.22 0.15 9.00
CA PHE A 120 -13.84 1.22 8.08
C PHE A 120 -14.31 0.94 6.65
N CYS A 121 -14.06 -0.26 6.13
CA CYS A 121 -14.47 -0.65 4.78
C CYS A 121 -15.99 -0.63 4.60
N ALA A 122 -16.73 -1.05 5.63
CA ALA A 122 -18.18 -1.03 5.64
C ALA A 122 -18.71 0.41 5.67
N GLY A 123 -18.18 1.26 6.55
CA GLY A 123 -18.58 2.67 6.65
C GLY A 123 -18.30 3.48 5.38
N MET A 124 -17.23 3.15 4.66
CA MET A 124 -16.85 3.78 3.39
C MET A 124 -17.47 3.12 2.15
N ASN A 125 -18.30 2.08 2.31
CA ASN A 125 -18.89 1.31 1.22
C ASN A 125 -17.85 0.77 0.20
N LEU A 126 -16.63 0.45 0.65
CA LEU A 126 -15.54 -0.01 -0.23
C LEU A 126 -15.65 -1.52 -0.50
N SER A 127 -15.93 -2.27 0.55
CA SER A 127 -16.09 -3.71 0.54
C SER A 127 -16.87 -4.12 1.79
N HIS A 128 -17.82 -5.04 1.63
CA HIS A 128 -18.63 -5.54 2.75
C HIS A 128 -17.78 -6.25 3.83
N ARG A 129 -16.61 -6.80 3.48
CA ARG A 129 -15.79 -7.58 4.43
C ARG A 129 -14.35 -7.08 4.58
N GLY A 130 -13.90 -6.14 3.74
CA GLY A 130 -12.50 -5.72 3.72
C GLY A 130 -11.58 -6.92 3.45
N LEU A 131 -10.54 -7.11 4.27
CA LEU A 131 -9.71 -8.30 4.24
C LEU A 131 -10.31 -9.42 5.08
N HIS A 132 -10.47 -10.61 4.48
CA HIS A 132 -10.87 -11.80 5.23
C HIS A 132 -9.87 -12.07 6.37
N HIS A 133 -10.36 -12.41 7.57
CA HIS A 133 -9.52 -12.55 8.77
C HIS A 133 -8.32 -13.49 8.58
N LYS A 134 -8.50 -14.63 7.88
CA LYS A 134 -7.38 -15.55 7.58
C LYS A 134 -6.31 -14.89 6.72
N THR A 135 -6.73 -14.08 5.73
CA THR A 135 -5.84 -13.33 4.84
C THR A 135 -5.11 -12.25 5.62
N PHE A 136 -5.83 -11.49 6.45
CA PHE A 136 -5.24 -10.48 7.34
C PHE A 136 -4.17 -11.10 8.25
N GLN A 137 -4.49 -12.19 8.95
CA GLN A 137 -3.55 -12.86 9.86
C GLN A 137 -2.37 -13.51 9.13
N ALA A 138 -2.57 -14.05 7.93
CA ALA A 138 -1.48 -14.56 7.11
C ALA A 138 -0.53 -13.43 6.68
N HIS A 139 -1.05 -12.27 6.31
CA HIS A 139 -0.22 -11.12 5.93
C HIS A 139 0.46 -10.48 7.13
N LEU A 140 -0.25 -10.33 8.25
CA LEU A 140 0.31 -9.79 9.49
C LEU A 140 1.53 -10.59 9.94
N ARG A 141 1.45 -11.92 9.95
CA ARG A 141 2.60 -12.78 10.31
C ARG A 141 3.81 -12.55 9.39
N LYS A 142 3.59 -12.37 8.08
CA LYS A 142 4.69 -12.06 7.15
C LYS A 142 5.31 -10.70 7.45
N VAL A 143 4.48 -9.68 7.72
CA VAL A 143 4.98 -8.34 8.06
C VAL A 143 5.78 -8.38 9.35
N VAL A 144 5.26 -9.05 10.39
CA VAL A 144 5.95 -9.22 11.68
C VAL A 144 7.29 -9.92 11.49
N GLN A 145 7.34 -11.04 10.75
CA GLN A 145 8.59 -11.74 10.47
C GLN A 145 9.63 -10.83 9.80
N VAL A 146 9.23 -10.07 8.77
CA VAL A 146 10.14 -9.15 8.08
C VAL A 146 10.64 -8.05 9.03
N CYS A 147 9.79 -7.54 9.92
CA CYS A 147 10.18 -6.57 10.93
C CYS A 147 11.19 -7.17 11.93
N GLU A 148 10.96 -8.39 12.40
CA GLU A 148 11.88 -9.11 13.30
C GLU A 148 13.23 -9.36 12.63
N ASP A 149 13.23 -9.82 11.38
CA ASP A 149 14.46 -10.06 10.60
C ASP A 149 15.25 -8.77 10.37
N THR A 150 14.55 -7.66 10.06
CA THR A 150 15.16 -6.35 9.85
C THR A 150 15.73 -5.78 11.15
N ALA A 151 15.02 -5.93 12.26
CA ALA A 151 15.51 -5.51 13.58
C ALA A 151 16.77 -6.29 13.98
N ALA A 152 16.77 -7.61 13.81
CA ALA A 152 17.93 -8.45 14.08
C ALA A 152 19.15 -8.06 13.21
N ALA A 153 18.93 -7.78 11.92
CA ALA A 153 19.99 -7.31 11.03
C ALA A 153 20.55 -5.94 11.47
N SER A 154 19.67 -5.00 11.83
CA SER A 154 20.05 -3.67 12.31
C SER A 154 20.85 -3.73 13.62
N GLU A 155 20.45 -4.60 14.55
CA GLU A 155 21.20 -4.86 15.78
C GLU A 155 22.59 -5.45 15.48
N ALA A 156 22.68 -6.42 14.56
CA ALA A 156 23.94 -7.03 14.16
C ALA A 156 24.91 -6.02 13.51
N ASP A 157 24.40 -5.14 12.65
CA ASP A 157 25.19 -4.07 12.03
C ASP A 157 25.68 -3.04 13.07
N SER A 158 24.82 -2.69 14.04
CA SER A 158 25.19 -1.82 15.15
C SER A 158 26.32 -2.42 16.00
N VAL A 159 26.24 -3.72 16.31
CA VAL A 159 27.30 -4.44 17.03
C VAL A 159 28.61 -4.46 16.23
N ARG A 160 28.54 -4.62 14.90
CA ARG A 160 29.72 -4.59 14.03
C ARG A 160 30.40 -3.21 14.07
N ALA A 161 29.62 -2.13 13.89
CA ALA A 161 30.13 -0.76 13.94
C ALA A 161 30.81 -0.44 15.27
N ILE A 162 30.23 -0.88 16.40
CA ILE A 162 30.84 -0.71 17.73
C ILE A 162 32.18 -1.44 17.84
N LYS A 163 32.26 -2.70 17.36
CA LYS A 163 33.51 -3.48 17.37
C LYS A 163 34.60 -2.80 16.53
N ASP A 164 34.25 -2.28 15.36
CA ASP A 164 35.18 -1.58 14.48
C ASP A 164 35.72 -0.30 15.14
N LEU A 165 34.86 0.42 15.87
CA LEU A 165 35.27 1.61 16.62
C LEU A 165 36.25 1.27 17.76
N TYR A 166 35.99 0.20 18.50
CA TYR A 166 36.91 -0.26 19.56
C TYR A 166 38.26 -0.72 18.99
N THR A 167 38.27 -1.48 17.90
CA THR A 167 39.53 -1.93 17.27
C THR A 167 40.34 -0.76 16.70
N TRP A 168 39.67 0.23 16.09
CA TRP A 168 40.31 1.47 15.64
C TRP A 168 40.92 2.26 16.81
N SER A 169 40.19 2.40 17.91
CA SER A 169 40.68 3.13 19.09
C SER A 169 41.91 2.46 19.72
N ALA A 170 41.92 1.12 19.81
CA ALA A 170 43.04 0.34 20.31
C ALA A 170 44.28 0.46 19.40
N ALA A 171 44.10 0.47 18.07
CA ALA A 171 45.19 0.66 17.12
C ALA A 171 45.82 2.07 17.20
N LYS A 172 45.06 3.07 17.63
CA LYS A 172 45.52 4.47 17.76
C LYS A 172 46.26 4.74 19.06
N GLN A 173 46.03 3.95 20.11
CA GLN A 173 46.74 4.06 21.41
C GLN A 173 48.15 3.45 21.40
N HIS A 174 48.50 2.69 20.36
CA HIS A 174 49.82 2.06 20.20
C HIS A 174 50.73 2.74 19.16
N ARG A 175 50.38 3.95 18.70
CA ARG A 175 51.24 4.86 17.93
C ARG A 175 51.56 6.09 18.77
#